data_AF-D4CTY9-F1
#
_entry.id   AF-D4CTY9-F1
#
_cell.length_a   1.000
_cell.length_b   1.000
_cell.length_c   1.000
_cell.angle_alpha   90.00
_cell.angle_beta   90.00
_cell.angle_gamma   90.00
#
_symmetry.space_group_name_H-M   'P 1'
#
loop_
_entity.id
_entity.type
_entity.pdbx_description
1 polymer ?
#
loop_
_entity_poly.entity_id
_entity_poly.type
_entity_poly.pdbx_seq_one_letter_code
_entity_poly.pdbx_strand_id
1 'polypeptide(L)'
;MKKIFISLMSLLVFTSCVLHVYRFTSVNYNNSRISISAGLVNSEDEKSPVEYIGVSDVRSNVNTPHKVKILSSTIKIIDSNNKEYIAKTNSNSGYIHIYKQGVVITDDFKAYIGKVQLDDGTIIDIPPLSFKKTVYVERYSVISDTINAGGRGKEIFSGTVEDYKKQKK
;
A
#
# COMPACT_ATOMS: atom_id res chain seq x y z
N MET A 1 46.53 14.70 22.47
CA MET A 1 45.09 14.70 22.15
C MET A 1 44.86 14.87 20.64
N LYS A 2 45.30 13.90 19.81
CA LYS A 2 45.16 13.98 18.33
C LYS A 2 44.50 12.73 17.72
N LYS A 3 44.29 11.67 18.51
CA LYS A 3 43.74 10.38 18.05
C LYS A 3 42.22 10.24 18.23
N ILE A 4 41.59 11.08 19.07
CA ILE A 4 40.14 11.01 19.34
C ILE A 4 39.33 11.71 18.23
N PHE A 5 39.89 12.71 17.55
CA PHE A 5 39.18 13.47 16.52
C PHE A 5 38.98 12.72 15.20
N ILE A 6 39.88 11.80 14.84
CA ILE A 6 39.77 10.98 13.63
C ILE A 6 38.70 9.89 13.80
N SER A 7 38.52 9.37 15.03
CA SER A 7 37.50 8.37 15.36
C SER A 7 36.07 8.89 15.20
N LEU A 8 35.82 10.16 15.55
CA LEU A 8 34.50 10.77 15.42
C LEU A 8 34.15 11.12 13.95
N MET A 9 35.16 11.48 13.14
CA MET A 9 34.99 11.67 11.70
C MET A 9 34.83 10.35 10.94
N SER A 10 35.38 9.24 11.45
CA SER A 10 35.11 7.88 10.94
C SER A 10 33.81 7.26 11.45
N LEU A 11 33.03 7.94 12.29
CA LEU A 11 31.67 7.50 12.65
C LEU A 11 30.61 8.14 11.72
N LEU A 12 30.97 9.24 11.04
CA LEU A 12 30.14 9.95 10.06
C LEU A 12 30.22 9.36 8.64
N VAL A 13 31.02 8.31 8.43
CA VAL A 13 31.02 7.53 7.18
C VAL A 13 29.74 6.70 7.09
N PHE A 14 28.73 7.29 6.44
CA PHE A 14 27.88 6.65 5.44
C PHE A 14 26.95 5.51 5.89
N THR A 15 26.04 5.73 6.83
CA THR A 15 24.83 4.88 6.90
C THR A 15 23.88 5.30 5.79
N SER A 16 24.06 4.76 4.57
CA SER A 16 23.01 4.85 3.56
C SER A 16 21.87 3.93 3.99
N CYS A 17 20.82 4.48 4.58
CA CYS A 17 19.62 3.72 4.90
C CYS A 17 18.88 3.39 3.60
N VAL A 18 18.42 2.15 3.48
CA VAL A 18 17.54 1.72 2.40
C VAL A 18 16.16 1.58 3.00
N LEU A 19 15.21 2.36 2.48
CA LEU A 19 13.80 2.26 2.85
C LEU A 19 13.11 1.27 1.91
N HIS A 20 12.29 0.39 2.46
CA HIS A 20 11.39 -0.49 1.73
C HIS A 20 9.97 -0.06 2.02
N VAL A 21 9.19 0.18 0.96
CA VAL A 21 7.76 0.50 1.06
C VAL A 21 6.99 -0.56 0.28
N TYR A 22 6.33 -1.44 1.01
CA TYR A 22 5.42 -2.45 0.51
C TYR A 22 4.04 -1.85 0.27
N ARG A 23 3.42 -2.30 -0.82
CA ARG A 23 2.07 -1.89 -1.22
C ARG A 23 1.35 -3.05 -1.91
N PHE A 24 0.03 -2.98 -1.92
CA PHE A 24 -0.81 -3.82 -2.74
C PHE A 24 -1.44 -3.00 -3.85
N THR A 25 -1.26 -3.43 -5.09
CA THR A 25 -1.81 -2.78 -6.27
C THR A 25 -2.81 -3.70 -6.95
N SER A 26 -4.02 -3.20 -7.21
CA SER A 26 -5.00 -3.91 -8.03
C SER A 26 -4.52 -3.96 -9.48
N VAL A 27 -4.42 -5.14 -10.05
CA VAL A 27 -3.97 -5.34 -11.43
C VAL A 27 -5.14 -5.19 -12.39
N ASN A 28 -4.92 -4.45 -13.48
CA ASN A 28 -5.86 -4.28 -14.60
C ASN A 28 -7.22 -3.69 -14.22
N TYR A 29 -7.30 -2.95 -13.12
CA TYR A 29 -8.50 -2.20 -12.77
C TYR A 29 -8.25 -0.70 -12.92
N ASN A 30 -8.99 -0.07 -13.81
CA ASN A 30 -8.97 1.38 -14.00
C ASN A 30 -10.42 1.87 -14.12
N ASN A 31 -10.75 2.91 -13.36
CA ASN A 31 -12.05 3.54 -13.39
C ASN A 31 -11.85 5.05 -13.17
N SER A 32 -12.46 5.88 -14.02
CA SER A 32 -12.29 7.34 -13.95
C SER A 32 -13.01 7.99 -12.77
N ARG A 33 -13.88 7.25 -12.07
CA ARG A 33 -14.75 7.75 -11.00
C ARG A 33 -14.33 7.27 -9.61
N ILE A 34 -13.69 6.11 -9.53
CA ILE A 34 -13.27 5.53 -8.24
C ILE A 34 -11.83 5.05 -8.26
N SER A 35 -11.17 5.19 -7.11
CA SER A 35 -9.87 4.60 -6.82
C SER A 35 -10.05 3.47 -5.82
N ILE A 36 -9.27 2.40 -5.98
CA ILE A 36 -9.28 1.24 -5.09
C ILE A 36 -7.87 1.02 -4.56
N SER A 37 -7.77 0.86 -3.24
CA SER A 37 -6.50 0.65 -2.56
C SER A 37 -6.60 -0.45 -1.51
N ALA A 38 -5.44 -1.00 -1.14
CA ALA A 38 -5.31 -1.89 0.01
C ALA A 38 -4.19 -1.34 0.91
N GLY A 39 -4.58 -0.88 2.11
CA GLY A 39 -3.67 -0.34 3.11
C GLY A 39 -3.06 -1.44 3.95
N LEU A 40 -1.79 -1.29 4.32
CA LEU A 40 -1.08 -2.18 5.24
C LEU A 40 -1.08 -1.59 6.65
N VAL A 41 -1.00 -2.45 7.67
CA VAL A 41 -0.79 -2.01 9.05
C VAL A 41 0.55 -1.27 9.20
N ASN A 42 1.58 -1.74 8.50
CA ASN A 42 2.88 -1.11 8.39
C ASN A 42 3.46 -1.35 6.99
N SER A 43 3.56 -0.30 6.18
CA SER A 43 4.10 -0.42 4.82
C SER A 43 5.60 -0.70 4.76
N GLU A 44 6.34 -0.58 5.86
CA GLU A 44 7.79 -0.85 5.89
C GLU A 44 8.12 -2.31 6.25
N ASP A 45 7.11 -3.09 6.67
CA ASP A 45 7.27 -4.50 6.99
C ASP A 45 6.72 -5.37 5.86
N GLU A 46 7.58 -6.19 5.25
CA GLU A 46 7.17 -7.14 4.21
C GLU A 46 6.03 -8.03 4.73
N LYS A 47 6.06 -8.48 5.98
CA LYS A 47 5.05 -9.41 6.52
C LYS A 47 3.82 -8.71 7.08
N SER A 48 3.70 -7.39 6.88
CA SER A 48 2.55 -6.66 7.39
C SER A 48 1.25 -7.13 6.75
N PRO A 49 0.19 -7.35 7.54
CA PRO A 49 -1.11 -7.71 7.00
C PRO A 49 -1.80 -6.50 6.35
N VAL A 50 -2.67 -6.77 5.39
CA VAL A 50 -3.61 -5.79 4.84
C VAL A 50 -4.58 -5.34 5.94
N GLU A 51 -4.50 -4.07 6.32
CA GLU A 51 -5.38 -3.46 7.31
C GLU A 51 -6.79 -3.28 6.75
N TYR A 52 -6.89 -2.75 5.54
CA TYR A 52 -8.16 -2.42 4.89
C TYR A 52 -8.10 -2.53 3.37
N ILE A 53 -9.28 -2.71 2.77
CA ILE A 53 -9.53 -2.48 1.35
C ILE A 53 -10.42 -1.24 1.25
N GLY A 54 -9.97 -0.23 0.50
CA GLY A 54 -10.63 1.06 0.36
C GLY A 54 -11.14 1.29 -1.06
N VAL A 55 -12.34 1.85 -1.18
CA VAL A 55 -12.88 2.41 -2.41
C VAL A 55 -13.18 3.88 -2.15
N SER A 56 -12.53 4.77 -2.89
CA SER A 56 -12.72 6.21 -2.78
C SER A 56 -13.22 6.81 -4.10
N ASP A 57 -14.00 7.88 -4.00
CA ASP A 57 -14.38 8.69 -5.15
C ASP A 57 -13.19 9.57 -5.55
N VAL A 58 -12.84 9.58 -6.84
CA VAL A 58 -11.70 10.35 -7.37
C VAL A 58 -11.91 11.86 -7.22
N ARG A 59 -13.16 12.33 -7.13
CA ARG A 59 -13.50 13.74 -6.87
C ARG A 59 -13.17 14.16 -5.43
N SER A 60 -13.08 13.19 -4.52
CA SER A 60 -12.89 13.42 -3.08
C SER A 60 -11.56 14.08 -2.79
N ASN A 61 -11.58 15.14 -2.00
CA ASN A 61 -10.40 15.80 -1.46
C ASN A 61 -10.68 16.33 -0.05
N VAL A 62 -9.65 16.89 0.61
CA VAL A 62 -9.75 17.37 1.99
C VAL A 62 -10.86 18.40 2.20
N ASN A 63 -11.08 19.28 1.23
CA ASN A 63 -12.08 20.35 1.32
C ASN A 63 -13.46 19.92 0.81
N THR A 64 -13.53 18.88 -0.03
CA THR A 64 -14.76 18.39 -0.63
C THR A 64 -14.78 16.86 -0.55
N PRO A 65 -15.10 16.30 0.64
CA PRO A 65 -15.14 14.87 0.81
C PRO A 65 -16.37 14.29 0.11
N HIS A 66 -16.13 13.36 -0.81
CA HIS A 66 -17.17 12.56 -1.46
C HIS A 66 -17.26 11.18 -0.81
N LYS A 67 -18.49 10.71 -0.59
CA LYS A 67 -18.76 9.43 0.07
C LYS A 67 -18.96 8.31 -0.94
N VAL A 68 -18.47 7.13 -0.59
CA VAL A 68 -18.73 5.88 -1.31
C VAL A 68 -19.40 4.91 -0.34
N LYS A 69 -20.48 4.29 -0.81
CA LYS A 69 -21.22 3.25 -0.09
C LYS A 69 -21.02 1.92 -0.77
N ILE A 70 -20.52 0.92 -0.05
CA ILE A 70 -20.49 -0.46 -0.52
C ILE A 70 -21.88 -1.06 -0.30
N LEU A 71 -22.48 -1.58 -1.37
CA LEU A 71 -23.87 -2.07 -1.34
C LEU A 71 -23.99 -3.49 -0.80
N SER A 72 -22.93 -4.30 -0.94
CA SER A 72 -22.85 -5.64 -0.33
C SER A 72 -22.62 -5.51 1.18
N SER A 73 -23.33 -6.28 2.02
CA SER A 73 -23.13 -6.33 3.48
C SER A 73 -21.84 -7.06 3.90
N THR A 74 -21.30 -7.88 2.98
CA THR A 74 -20.05 -8.61 3.13
C THR A 74 -19.32 -8.66 1.80
N ILE A 75 -18.00 -8.82 1.85
CA ILE A 75 -17.18 -9.13 0.68
C ILE A 75 -16.47 -10.46 0.86
N LYS A 76 -16.12 -11.10 -0.25
CA LYS A 76 -15.28 -12.31 -0.27
C LYS A 76 -13.84 -11.93 -0.59
N ILE A 77 -12.89 -12.55 0.12
CA ILE A 77 -11.46 -12.42 -0.11
C ILE A 77 -10.88 -13.83 -0.24
N ILE A 78 -9.97 -14.03 -1.19
CA ILE A 78 -9.28 -15.31 -1.40
C ILE A 78 -7.78 -15.02 -1.39
N ASP A 79 -7.03 -15.64 -0.48
CA ASP A 79 -5.58 -15.50 -0.44
C ASP A 79 -4.86 -16.38 -1.49
N SER A 80 -3.54 -16.24 -1.57
CA SER A 80 -2.68 -17.00 -2.49
C SER A 80 -2.74 -18.52 -2.28
N ASN A 81 -3.16 -18.98 -1.09
CA ASN A 81 -3.33 -20.40 -0.75
C ASN A 81 -4.77 -20.90 -0.99
N ASN A 82 -5.60 -20.10 -1.67
CA ASN A 82 -7.03 -20.34 -1.90
C ASN A 82 -7.89 -20.39 -0.62
N LYS A 83 -7.38 -19.91 0.51
CA LYS A 83 -8.22 -19.80 1.70
C LYS A 83 -9.17 -18.62 1.53
N GLU A 84 -10.43 -18.88 1.83
CA GLU A 84 -11.51 -17.92 1.68
C GLU A 84 -11.83 -17.22 3.00
N TYR A 85 -12.12 -15.93 2.90
CA TYR A 85 -12.52 -15.09 4.01
C TYR A 85 -13.77 -14.31 3.63
N ILE A 86 -14.60 -14.05 4.62
CA ILE A 86 -15.77 -13.16 4.50
C ILE A 86 -15.53 -11.99 5.45
N ALA A 87 -15.48 -10.78 4.92
CA ALA A 87 -15.37 -9.57 5.72
C ALA A 87 -16.67 -8.78 5.66
N LYS A 88 -17.16 -8.32 6.81
CA LYS A 88 -18.31 -7.42 6.91
C LYS A 88 -17.94 -6.05 6.40
N THR A 89 -18.87 -5.43 5.68
CA THR A 89 -18.75 -4.04 5.23
C THR A 89 -19.51 -3.11 6.16
N ASN A 90 -19.28 -1.82 6.01
CA ASN A 90 -20.09 -0.79 6.61
C ASN A 90 -20.71 0.03 5.48
N SER A 91 -22.05 0.06 5.41
CA SER A 91 -22.77 0.79 4.37
C SER A 91 -22.51 2.30 4.37
N ASN A 92 -21.89 2.85 5.43
CA ASN A 92 -21.56 4.25 5.57
C ASN A 92 -20.08 4.55 5.24
N SER A 93 -19.32 3.56 4.79
CA SER A 93 -17.89 3.69 4.52
C SER A 93 -17.49 3.01 3.21
N GLY A 94 -16.58 3.64 2.47
CA GLY A 94 -15.88 3.01 1.35
C GLY A 94 -14.72 2.10 1.80
N TYR A 95 -14.45 2.02 3.11
CA TYR A 95 -13.33 1.28 3.69
C TYR A 95 -13.81 0.05 4.45
N ILE A 96 -13.20 -1.09 4.13
CA ILE A 96 -13.45 -2.39 4.74
C ILE A 96 -12.22 -2.77 5.55
N HIS A 97 -12.26 -2.58 6.88
CA HIS A 97 -11.15 -2.92 7.77
C HIS A 97 -11.15 -4.43 8.05
N ILE A 98 -10.40 -5.19 7.26
CA ILE A 98 -10.42 -6.65 7.29
C ILE A 98 -9.56 -7.21 8.43
N TYR A 99 -8.44 -6.55 8.75
CA TYR A 99 -7.54 -7.01 9.80
C TYR A 99 -8.18 -6.95 11.19
N LYS A 100 -8.93 -5.88 11.47
CA LYS A 100 -9.73 -5.75 12.71
C LYS A 100 -10.80 -6.83 12.86
N GLN A 101 -11.14 -7.53 11.78
CA GLN A 101 -12.08 -8.64 11.77
C GLN A 101 -11.39 -10.02 11.84
N GLY A 102 -10.07 -10.07 12.01
CA GLY A 102 -9.29 -11.30 12.08
C GLY A 102 -8.89 -11.89 10.72
N VAL A 103 -9.11 -11.18 9.63
CA VAL A 103 -8.66 -11.58 8.28
C VAL A 103 -7.20 -11.17 8.11
N VAL A 104 -6.30 -12.15 8.01
CA VAL A 104 -4.86 -11.92 7.88
C VAL A 104 -4.41 -12.25 6.46
N ILE A 105 -4.04 -11.22 5.70
CA ILE A 105 -3.57 -11.33 4.31
C ILE A 105 -2.21 -10.65 4.22
N THR A 106 -1.16 -11.41 3.92
CA THR A 106 0.23 -10.90 3.80
C THR A 106 0.77 -11.01 2.38
N ASP A 107 0.12 -11.76 1.51
CA ASP A 107 0.55 -12.05 0.14
C ASP A 107 -0.54 -11.66 -0.86
N ASP A 108 -0.26 -11.88 -2.15
CA ASP A 108 -1.21 -11.65 -3.23
C ASP A 108 -2.59 -12.25 -2.90
N PHE A 109 -3.65 -11.52 -3.25
CA PHE A 109 -5.02 -11.94 -2.95
C PHE A 109 -6.00 -11.47 -4.01
N LYS A 110 -7.20 -12.05 -3.99
CA LYS A 110 -8.35 -11.60 -4.77
C LYS A 110 -9.45 -11.08 -3.87
N ALA A 111 -10.13 -10.02 -4.27
CA ALA A 111 -11.27 -9.47 -3.56
C ALA A 111 -12.48 -9.32 -4.47
N TYR A 112 -13.66 -9.66 -3.94
CA TYR A 112 -14.95 -9.58 -4.61
C TYR A 112 -15.79 -8.54 -3.86
N ILE A 113 -15.68 -7.28 -4.27
CA ILE A 113 -16.32 -6.14 -3.59
C ILE A 113 -17.80 -6.03 -4.00
N GLY A 114 -18.09 -6.27 -5.29
CA GLY A 114 -19.42 -6.12 -5.87
C GLY A 114 -19.72 -4.66 -6.22
N LYS A 115 -20.90 -4.17 -5.87
CA LYS A 115 -21.36 -2.84 -6.28
C LYS A 115 -21.11 -1.78 -5.22
N VAL A 116 -20.78 -0.58 -5.68
CA VAL A 116 -20.68 0.62 -4.86
C VAL A 116 -21.57 1.72 -5.40
N GLN A 117 -22.00 2.63 -4.53
CA GLN A 117 -22.76 3.82 -4.87
C GLN A 117 -22.00 5.07 -4.45
N LEU A 118 -21.87 6.03 -5.35
CA LEU A 118 -21.35 7.37 -5.09
C LEU A 118 -22.43 8.27 -4.50
N ASP A 119 -22.03 9.39 -3.91
CA ASP A 119 -22.96 10.36 -3.31
C ASP A 119 -23.93 11.05 -4.29
N ASP A 120 -23.58 11.10 -5.57
CA ASP A 120 -24.47 11.55 -6.65
C ASP A 120 -25.44 10.46 -7.15
N GLY A 121 -25.48 9.32 -6.47
CA GLY A 121 -26.36 8.19 -6.77
C GLY A 121 -25.82 7.22 -7.81
N THR A 122 -24.71 7.53 -8.47
CA THR A 122 -24.09 6.65 -9.48
C THR A 122 -23.71 5.30 -8.87
N ILE A 123 -24.14 4.21 -9.50
CA ILE A 123 -23.78 2.84 -9.10
C ILE A 123 -22.68 2.32 -10.04
N ILE A 124 -21.63 1.76 -9.45
CA ILE A 124 -20.50 1.16 -10.16
C ILE A 124 -20.38 -0.29 -9.74
N ASP A 125 -20.32 -1.19 -10.72
CA ASP A 125 -20.03 -2.60 -10.50
C ASP A 125 -18.51 -2.84 -10.55
N ILE A 126 -17.96 -3.39 -9.48
CA ILE A 126 -16.53 -3.67 -9.37
C ILE A 126 -16.33 -5.16 -9.64
N PRO A 127 -15.62 -5.52 -10.74
CA PRO A 127 -15.32 -6.91 -11.03
C PRO A 127 -14.38 -7.49 -9.96
N PRO A 128 -14.21 -8.82 -9.92
CA PRO A 128 -13.20 -9.43 -9.06
C PRO A 128 -11.81 -8.83 -9.31
N LEU A 129 -11.17 -8.35 -8.24
CA LEU A 129 -9.87 -7.69 -8.33
C LEU A 129 -8.78 -8.64 -7.87
N SER A 130 -7.64 -8.61 -8.55
CA SER A 130 -6.41 -9.25 -8.09
C SER A 130 -5.46 -8.18 -7.57
N PHE A 131 -5.03 -8.31 -6.32
CA PHE A 131 -4.06 -7.43 -5.69
C PHE A 131 -2.69 -8.12 -5.68
N LYS A 132 -1.70 -7.42 -6.22
CA LYS A 132 -0.32 -7.86 -6.24
C LYS A 132 0.51 -7.06 -5.25
N LYS A 133 1.35 -7.76 -4.51
CA LYS A 133 2.29 -7.15 -3.59
C LYS A 133 3.52 -6.65 -4.33
N THR A 134 3.79 -5.36 -4.17
CA THR A 134 4.94 -4.67 -4.76
C THR A 134 5.80 -4.07 -3.68
N VAL A 135 7.08 -3.86 -3.99
CA VAL A 135 8.01 -3.13 -3.14
C VAL A 135 8.62 -1.98 -3.92
N TYR A 136 8.61 -0.80 -3.31
CA TYR A 136 9.36 0.36 -3.72
C TYR A 136 10.55 0.52 -2.78
N VAL A 137 11.74 0.72 -3.32
CA VAL A 137 12.99 0.77 -2.56
C VAL A 137 13.72 2.05 -2.87
N GLU A 138 14.02 2.83 -1.85
CA GLU A 138 14.71 4.12 -1.98
C GLU A 138 15.95 4.14 -1.10
N ARG A 139 17.05 4.70 -1.62
CA ARG A 139 18.25 4.96 -0.82
C ARG A 139 18.21 6.38 -0.30
N TYR A 140 18.35 6.52 1.02
CA TYR A 140 18.58 7.79 1.68
C TYR A 140 20.05 7.91 2.07
N SER A 141 20.63 9.08 1.86
CA SER A 141 21.93 9.43 2.44
C SER A 141 21.91 10.88 2.89
N VAL A 142 22.20 11.09 4.17
CA VAL A 142 22.26 12.43 4.77
C VAL A 142 23.19 13.35 3.99
N ILE A 143 24.31 12.83 3.47
CA ILE A 143 25.28 13.62 2.69
C ILE A 143 24.74 13.96 1.30
N SER A 144 24.09 13.02 0.59
CA SER A 144 23.51 13.33 -0.73
C SER A 144 22.39 14.35 -0.62
N ASP A 145 21.54 14.23 0.40
CA ASP A 145 20.31 15.00 0.48
C ASP A 145 20.60 16.44 0.96
N THR A 146 21.64 16.61 1.80
CA THR A 146 22.14 17.93 2.24
C THR A 146 22.92 18.64 1.13
N ILE A 147 23.72 17.91 0.33
CA ILE A 147 24.45 18.50 -0.82
C ILE A 147 23.50 18.84 -1.98
N ASN A 148 22.43 18.06 -2.19
CA ASN A 148 21.49 18.28 -3.29
C ASN A 148 20.33 19.24 -2.95
N ALA A 149 20.44 20.08 -1.92
CA ALA A 149 19.45 21.11 -1.57
C ALA A 149 17.98 20.64 -1.65
N GLY A 150 17.67 19.46 -1.07
CA GLY A 150 16.34 18.85 -1.16
C GLY A 150 16.21 17.76 -2.25
N GLY A 151 17.34 17.19 -2.70
CA GLY A 151 17.34 15.99 -3.53
C GLY A 151 16.58 14.85 -2.84
N ARG A 152 15.48 14.43 -3.46
CA ARG A 152 14.70 13.26 -3.02
C ARG A 152 15.61 12.02 -3.08
N GLY A 153 15.41 11.08 -2.15
CA GLY A 153 16.18 9.85 -2.16
C GLY A 153 16.06 9.14 -3.51
N LYS A 154 17.08 8.35 -3.84
CA LYS A 154 17.19 7.74 -5.16
C LYS A 154 16.43 6.43 -5.19
N GLU A 155 15.39 6.33 -6.03
CA GLU A 155 14.74 5.05 -6.33
C GLU A 155 15.78 4.03 -6.80
N ILE A 156 15.83 2.90 -6.10
CA ILE A 156 16.70 1.75 -6.40
C ILE A 156 15.92 0.70 -7.16
N PHE A 157 14.65 0.51 -6.81
CA PHE A 157 13.79 -0.52 -7.39
C PHE A 157 12.32 -0.20 -7.16
N SER A 158 11.49 -0.55 -8.14
CA SER A 158 10.04 -0.62 -8.01
C SER A 158 9.53 -1.79 -8.83
N GLY A 159 8.76 -2.68 -8.19
CA GLY A 159 8.28 -3.89 -8.86
C GLY A 159 7.72 -4.91 -7.88
N THR A 160 7.60 -6.16 -8.33
CA THR A 160 7.14 -7.25 -7.46
C THR A 160 8.19 -7.59 -6.41
N VAL A 161 7.75 -8.10 -5.26
CA VAL A 161 8.66 -8.56 -4.20
C VAL A 161 9.57 -9.68 -4.70
N GLU A 162 9.07 -10.56 -5.57
CA GLU A 162 9.84 -11.66 -6.15
C GLU A 162 10.95 -11.16 -7.09
N ASP A 163 10.66 -10.17 -7.92
CA ASP A 163 11.68 -9.59 -8.82
C ASP A 163 12.78 -8.88 -8.04
N TYR A 164 12.42 -8.19 -6.95
CA TYR A 164 13.40 -7.60 -6.04
C TYR A 164 14.32 -8.64 -5.40
N LYS A 165 13.75 -9.76 -4.93
CA LYS A 165 14.51 -10.87 -4.34
C LYS A 165 15.46 -11.52 -5.36
N LYS A 166 15.07 -11.60 -6.63
CA LYS A 166 15.93 -12.12 -7.71
C LYS A 166 17.09 -11.18 -8.03
N GLN A 167 16.87 -9.86 -8.04
CA GLN A 167 17.93 -8.88 -8.29
C GLN A 167 19.02 -8.88 -7.21
N LYS A 168 18.68 -9.29 -5.98
CA LYS A 168 19.62 -9.39 -4.85
C LYS A 168 20.46 -10.67 -4.82
N LYS A 169 20.11 -11.68 -5.60
CA LYS A 169 20.87 -12.94 -5.69
C LYS A 169 22.03 -12.80 -6.68
#